data_AF-A0A7V6U195-F1
#
_entry.id   AF-A0A7V6U195-F1
#
_cell.length_a   1.000
_cell.length_b   1.000
_cell.length_c   1.000
_cell.angle_alpha   90.00
_cell.angle_beta   90.00
_cell.angle_gamma   90.00
#
_symmetry.space_group_name_H-M   'P 1'
#
loop_
_entity.id
_entity.type
_entity.pdbx_description
1 polymer ?
#
loop_
_entity_poly.entity_id
_entity_poly.type
_entity_poly.pdbx_seq_one_letter_code
_entity_poly.pdbx_strand_id
1 'polypeptide(L)'
;MVSIARDQGKQTVLLEPNPVSKPPRQAVLPYYVEALNNAAVLEGVRIVKHFAVITSLDKWEAGLSDGVHPGDEMYIAKAKREFSTVAEIIRQKL
;
A
#
# COMPACT_ATOMS: atom_id res chain seq x y z
N MET A 1 7.77 -8.49 10.92
CA MET A 1 6.32 -8.31 11.23
C MET A 1 5.45 -9.39 10.63
N VAL A 2 5.62 -9.74 9.35
CA VAL A 2 4.79 -10.78 8.70
C VAL A 2 4.92 -12.14 9.40
N SER A 3 6.15 -12.62 9.62
CA SER A 3 6.40 -13.87 10.36
C SER A 3 5.77 -13.88 11.75
N ILE A 4 6.04 -12.85 12.55
CA ILE A 4 5.47 -12.68 13.90
C ILE A 4 3.94 -12.73 13.87
N ALA A 5 3.28 -12.06 12.90
CA ALA A 5 1.83 -12.09 12.79
C ALA A 5 1.31 -13.49 12.41
N ARG A 6 2.00 -14.18 11.50
CA ARG A 6 1.70 -15.55 11.08
C ARG A 6 1.82 -16.54 12.24
N ASP A 7 2.86 -16.43 13.05
CA ASP A 7 3.09 -17.26 14.25
C ASP A 7 1.99 -17.06 15.30
N GLN A 8 1.29 -15.92 15.26
CA GLN A 8 0.13 -15.60 16.09
C GLN A 8 -1.21 -15.94 15.41
N GLY A 9 -1.19 -16.73 14.34
CA GLY A 9 -2.40 -17.17 13.62
C GLY A 9 -3.07 -16.07 12.78
N LYS A 10 -2.39 -14.95 12.50
CA LYS A 10 -2.96 -13.84 11.74
C LYS A 10 -2.68 -13.96 10.25
N GLN A 11 -3.69 -13.67 9.44
CA GLN A 11 -3.50 -13.40 8.02
C GLN A 11 -2.93 -11.99 7.85
N THR A 12 -1.83 -11.86 7.12
CA THR A 12 -1.21 -10.56 6.83
C THR A 12 -1.47 -10.13 5.39
N VAL A 13 -1.65 -8.83 5.20
CA VAL A 13 -1.67 -8.14 3.90
C VAL A 13 -0.73 -6.94 4.02
N LEU A 14 0.15 -6.75 3.04
CA LEU A 14 1.02 -5.57 2.98
C LEU A 14 0.34 -4.46 2.19
N LEU A 15 0.61 -3.20 2.55
CA LEU A 15 0.09 -2.03 1.85
C LEU A 15 1.27 -1.19 1.34
N GLU A 16 1.31 -0.91 0.04
CA GLU A 16 2.27 0.08 -0.47
C GLU A 16 1.94 1.48 0.07
N PRO A 17 2.93 2.37 0.25
CA PRO A 17 2.66 3.77 0.53
C PRO A 17 2.00 4.46 -0.67
N ASN A 18 1.39 5.63 -0.45
CA ASN A 18 1.16 6.61 -1.54
C ASN A 18 2.48 7.28 -1.93
N PRO A 19 2.62 7.83 -3.15
CA PRO A 19 3.74 8.71 -3.47
C PRO A 19 3.71 9.97 -2.60
N VAL A 20 4.88 10.60 -2.44
CA VAL A 20 5.09 11.82 -1.64
C VAL A 20 5.85 12.84 -2.48
N SER A 21 5.58 14.12 -2.29
CA SER A 21 6.26 15.22 -3.01
C SER A 21 7.38 15.87 -2.19
N LYS A 22 7.59 15.45 -0.94
CA LYS A 22 8.62 16.01 -0.06
C LYS A 22 9.97 15.26 -0.16
N PRO A 23 11.09 15.97 -0.43
CA PRO A 23 12.43 15.45 -0.23
C PRO A 23 12.75 15.17 1.25
N PRO A 24 13.69 14.24 1.56
CA PRO A 24 14.35 13.35 0.61
C PRO A 24 13.47 12.15 0.22
N ARG A 25 12.30 11.98 0.86
CA ARG A 25 11.46 10.79 0.75
C ARG A 25 11.02 10.51 -0.68
N GLN A 26 10.67 11.54 -1.46
CA GLN A 26 10.26 11.41 -2.86
C GLN A 26 11.26 10.58 -3.70
N ALA A 27 12.56 10.80 -3.51
CA ALA A 27 13.60 10.14 -4.29
C ALA A 27 13.83 8.67 -3.88
N VAL A 28 13.60 8.33 -2.61
CA VAL A 28 13.90 7.00 -2.06
C VAL A 28 12.69 6.07 -2.02
N LEU A 29 11.48 6.62 -2.07
CA LEU A 29 10.25 5.85 -1.93
C LEU A 29 10.05 4.75 -3.00
N PRO A 30 10.45 4.93 -4.27
CA PRO A 30 10.37 3.84 -5.26
C PRO A 30 11.16 2.59 -4.84
N TYR A 31 12.36 2.75 -4.28
CA TYR A 31 13.16 1.61 -3.80
C TYR A 31 12.51 0.92 -2.60
N TYR A 32 11.86 1.68 -1.72
CA TYR A 32 11.10 1.10 -0.61
C TYR A 32 9.89 0.31 -1.11
N VAL A 33 9.19 0.81 -2.13
CA VAL A 33 8.06 0.10 -2.78
C VAL A 33 8.54 -1.21 -3.41
N GLU A 34 9.67 -1.19 -4.11
CA GLU A 34 10.29 -2.39 -4.65
C GLU A 34 10.65 -3.40 -3.55
N ALA A 35 11.30 -2.95 -2.48
CA ALA A 35 11.63 -3.81 -1.34
C ALA A 35 10.38 -4.42 -0.69
N LEU A 36 9.29 -3.66 -0.58
CA LEU A 36 8.02 -4.14 -0.04
C LEU A 36 7.37 -5.19 -0.96
N ASN A 37 7.50 -5.01 -2.28
CA ASN A 37 7.02 -5.98 -3.26
C ASN A 37 7.80 -7.29 -3.21
N ASN A 38 9.12 -7.21 -3.09
CA ASN A 38 9.97 -8.38 -2.90
C ASN A 38 9.62 -9.10 -1.58
N ALA A 39 9.40 -8.34 -0.50
CA ALA A 39 8.97 -8.91 0.78
C ALA A 39 7.62 -9.62 0.68
N ALA A 40 6.65 -9.07 -0.07
CA ALA A 40 5.35 -9.70 -0.29
C ALA A 40 5.49 -11.07 -0.98
N VAL A 41 6.34 -11.17 -2.01
CA VAL A 41 6.64 -12.41 -2.72
C VAL A 41 7.35 -13.41 -1.81
N LEU A 42 8.42 -12.98 -1.13
CA LEU A 42 9.22 -13.84 -0.24
C LEU A 42 8.39 -14.41 0.91
N GLU A 43 7.48 -13.61 1.46
CA GLU A 43 6.61 -14.02 2.57
C GLU A 43 5.32 -14.72 2.12
N GLY A 44 5.06 -14.80 0.81
CA GLY A 44 3.84 -15.39 0.27
C GLY A 44 2.57 -14.67 0.74
N VAL A 45 2.61 -13.35 0.90
CA VAL A 45 1.46 -12.54 1.34
C VAL A 45 0.97 -11.62 0.24
N ARG A 46 -0.33 -11.30 0.26
CA ARG A 46 -0.91 -10.33 -0.66
C ARG A 46 -0.39 -8.93 -0.35
N ILE A 47 -0.27 -8.11 -1.40
CA ILE A 47 0.09 -6.70 -1.30
C ILE A 47 -0.91 -5.83 -2.05
N VAL A 48 -1.39 -4.76 -1.41
CA VAL A 48 -2.25 -3.76 -2.03
C VAL A 48 -1.37 -2.70 -2.68
N LYS A 49 -1.55 -2.55 -3.99
CA LYS A 49 -0.83 -1.57 -4.80
C LYS A 49 -1.42 -0.17 -4.61
N HIS A 50 -0.56 0.78 -4.31
CA HIS A 50 -0.92 2.18 -4.12
C HIS A 50 0.03 3.12 -4.84
N PHE A 51 1.32 2.84 -4.80
CA PHE A 51 2.31 3.79 -5.27
C PHE A 51 2.18 4.02 -6.78
N ALA A 52 2.26 2.95 -7.58
CA ALA A 52 2.16 3.05 -9.04
C ALA A 52 0.78 3.55 -9.48
N VAL A 53 -0.29 3.08 -8.84
CA VAL A 53 -1.68 3.46 -9.14
C VAL A 53 -1.93 4.95 -8.91
N ILE A 54 -1.39 5.52 -7.83
CA ILE A 54 -1.55 6.95 -7.53
C ILE A 54 -0.62 7.78 -8.41
N THR A 55 0.61 7.32 -8.64
CA THR A 55 1.58 8.02 -9.50
C THR A 55 1.11 8.13 -10.96
N SER A 56 0.28 7.18 -11.43
CA SER A 56 -0.32 7.25 -12.77
C SER A 56 -1.48 8.24 -12.89
N LEU A 57 -1.93 8.87 -11.79
CA LEU A 57 -2.98 9.88 -11.84
C LEU A 57 -2.37 11.25 -12.17
N ASP A 58 -3.03 12.00 -13.05
CA ASP A 58 -2.68 13.39 -13.30
C ASP A 58 -2.78 14.21 -12.00
N LYS A 59 -1.75 15.02 -11.73
CA LYS A 59 -1.70 15.92 -10.57
C LYS A 59 -1.94 15.21 -9.24
N TRP A 60 -1.45 13.98 -9.08
CA TRP A 60 -1.63 13.19 -7.86
C TRP A 60 -1.18 13.91 -6.59
N GLU A 61 -0.21 14.83 -6.70
CA GLU A 61 0.30 15.65 -5.59
C GLU A 61 -0.80 16.52 -4.96
N ALA A 62 -1.78 16.98 -5.76
CA ALA A 62 -2.91 17.76 -5.27
C ALA A 62 -3.85 16.94 -4.36
N GLY A 63 -3.75 15.60 -4.42
CA GLY A 63 -4.45 14.71 -3.51
C GLY A 63 -3.76 14.53 -2.16
N LEU A 64 -2.64 15.22 -1.90
CA LEU A 64 -1.96 15.25 -0.61
C LEU A 64 -2.28 16.54 0.15
N SER A 65 -2.48 16.44 1.46
CA SER A 65 -2.75 17.60 2.31
C SER A 65 -1.49 18.40 2.64
N ASP A 66 -0.34 17.74 2.74
CA ASP A 66 0.93 18.36 3.12
C ASP A 66 2.13 17.84 2.30
N GLY A 67 1.88 17.23 1.15
CA GLY A 67 2.92 16.60 0.32
C GLY A 67 3.43 15.25 0.85
N VAL A 68 2.83 14.70 1.92
CA VAL A 68 3.09 13.34 2.41
C VAL A 68 1.79 12.59 2.68
N HIS A 69 0.88 13.21 3.42
CA HIS A 69 -0.36 12.59 3.86
C HIS A 69 -1.44 12.71 2.78
N PRO A 70 -2.16 11.62 2.46
CA PRO A 70 -3.36 11.68 1.64
C PRO A 70 -4.39 12.67 2.21
N GLY A 71 -5.09 13.39 1.33
CA GLY A 71 -6.39 13.99 1.66
C GLY A 71 -7.50 12.95 1.67
N ASP A 72 -8.71 13.37 2.07
CA ASP A 72 -9.86 12.49 2.28
C ASP A 72 -10.19 11.61 1.07
N GLU A 73 -10.26 12.20 -0.13
CA GLU A 73 -10.56 11.47 -1.37
C GLU A 73 -9.51 10.39 -1.69
N MET A 74 -8.23 10.68 -1.42
CA MET A 74 -7.17 9.70 -1.63
C MET A 74 -7.23 8.60 -0.57
N TYR A 75 -7.58 8.91 0.69
CA TYR A 75 -7.85 7.89 1.71
C TYR A 75 -9.03 7.00 1.33
N ILE A 76 -10.14 7.57 0.84
CA ILE A 76 -11.30 6.81 0.36
C ILE A 76 -10.89 5.87 -0.77
N ALA A 77 -10.12 6.34 -1.74
CA ALA A 77 -9.63 5.51 -2.84
C ALA A 77 -8.69 4.39 -2.37
N LYS A 78 -7.82 4.66 -1.38
CA LYS A 78 -6.95 3.65 -0.75
C LYS A 78 -7.80 2.59 -0.04
N ALA A 79 -8.72 3.01 0.82
CA ALA A 79 -9.61 2.13 1.57
C ALA A 79 -10.42 1.20 0.66
N LYS A 80 -10.91 1.69 -0.49
CA LYS A 80 -11.63 0.84 -1.47
C LYS A 80 -10.75 -0.30 -2.02
N ARG A 81 -9.49 -0.03 -2.33
CA ARG A 81 -8.53 -1.05 -2.81
C ARG A 81 -8.17 -2.05 -1.70
N GLU A 82 -7.97 -1.55 -0.49
CA GLU A 82 -7.68 -2.36 0.69
C GLU A 82 -8.86 -3.29 1.01
N PHE A 83 -10.08 -2.75 1.05
CA PHE A 83 -11.31 -3.50 1.26
C PHE A 83 -11.49 -4.61 0.22
N SER A 84 -11.31 -4.30 -1.07
CA SER A 84 -11.44 -5.29 -2.14
C SER A 84 -10.50 -6.49 -1.93
N THR A 85 -9.26 -6.21 -1.53
CA THR A 85 -8.25 -7.25 -1.26
C THR A 85 -8.64 -8.12 -0.06
N VAL A 86 -9.06 -7.50 1.05
CA VAL A 86 -9.47 -8.23 2.25
C VAL A 86 -10.74 -9.06 2.00
N ALA A 87 -11.74 -8.47 1.32
CA ALA A 87 -12.98 -9.16 0.98
C ALA A 87 -12.73 -10.40 0.10
N GLU A 88 -11.80 -10.32 -0.84
CA GLU A 88 -11.42 -11.47 -1.66
C GLU A 88 -10.73 -12.57 -0.85
N ILE A 89 -9.84 -12.22 0.09
CA ILE A 89 -9.23 -13.20 1.01
C ILE A 89 -10.31 -13.93 1.80
N ILE A 90 -11.29 -13.20 2.34
CA ILE A 90 -12.37 -13.79 3.15
C ILE A 90 -13.21 -14.75 2.29
N ARG A 91 -13.57 -14.34 1.05
CA ARG A 91 -14.35 -15.19 0.14
C ARG A 91 -13.66 -16.50 -0.24
N GLN A 92 -12.33 -16.53 -0.30
CA GLN A 92 -11.56 -17.75 -0.59
C GLN A 92 -11.45 -18.70 0.60
N LYS A 93 -11.85 -18.28 1.80
CA LYS A 93 -11.83 -19.09 3.03
C LYS A 93 -13.19 -19.71 3.37
N LEU A 94 -14.23 -19.34 2.65
CA LEU A 94 -15.59 -19.91 2.75
C LEU A 94 -15.77 -21.02 1.72
#